data_AF-A0A968Y4Z6-F1
#
_entry.id   AF-A0A968Y4Z6-F1
#
_cell.length_a   1.000
_cell.length_b   1.000
_cell.length_c   1.000
_cell.angle_alpha   90.00
_cell.angle_beta   90.00
_cell.angle_gamma   90.00
#
_symmetry.space_group_name_H-M   'P 1'
#
loop_
_entity.id
_entity.type
_entity.pdbx_description
1 polymer ?
#
loop_
_entity_poly.entity_id
_entity_poly.type
_entity_poly.pdbx_seq_one_letter_code
_entity_poly.pdbx_strand_id
1 'polypeptide(L)'
;MVNEIPSNSRGGAIRLQAGGTIATGQINAAGAGSDSNTIGPIAVTPNNNPVNNLPNNNPANLPTPNLFEPPTVPNNNSSLPENTPPLDSFLTPNPLFTADNPVSPNSNFNAADNLSNVNQQTDINPQINNGFVTGDRPEISTNINSIAPPSISAVESSIELSRSLDCVPTNVSLPAIEEGYTKEFEEYLGSTANKPAATLSDTCETLGRIAALTDSKPAVIYAKFVPTKAKSKSNDRLEIILVTARGQFITRRPFGATRSNVAAAVKDFTDGIEDIEKVEFESLSYLPAAQKLYQWLIEPLAAELQAEKIDNISFILDEKLRSIPLAALHSGTDGNNPQSGKFLVEKYAIALMPSLTLTDIRYTDIRNAKVLAMGASEFAPDQRQTPLPFVPLELSAIPREPWKPAAFLNESFTLNNLEMQRRSQPFGIIHLATHAQFKSGPPENSFIQLWNDKLPLTEVQNLSWNNPPVTLLVLSACQTARGDRDAELGFAGLAFKAGVKSVLGSLWYVRGEGTLPLMAEFYHQLTRGKIKVESLRSAQMAMLQGKVKIDSEGLISIDNESRMLSSGQPLKIDLELSGNINLSHPYYWSGFTMIGSPW
;
A
#
# COMPACT_ATOMS: atom_id res chain seq x y z
N MET A 1 36.18 -7.92 50.29
CA MET A 1 36.07 -7.91 51.76
C MET A 1 36.05 -6.46 52.22
N VAL A 2 34.94 -6.05 52.87
CA VAL A 2 34.78 -4.98 53.89
C VAL A 2 35.05 -3.52 53.40
N ASN A 3 34.02 -2.67 53.20
CA ASN A 3 33.37 -1.70 54.16
C ASN A 3 34.41 -0.73 54.81
N GLU A 4 34.22 0.58 55.01
CA GLU A 4 33.02 1.40 55.24
C GLU A 4 33.37 2.93 55.18
N ILE A 5 32.33 3.77 55.29
CA ILE A 5 32.23 5.25 55.12
C ILE A 5 32.70 6.02 56.39
N PRO A 6 33.02 7.33 56.34
CA PRO A 6 32.08 8.39 56.82
C PRO A 6 32.15 9.73 56.01
N SER A 7 31.06 10.30 55.49
CA SER A 7 30.13 11.33 56.04
C SER A 7 30.59 12.80 56.09
N ASN A 8 29.75 13.69 55.52
CA ASN A 8 29.55 15.15 55.76
C ASN A 8 30.67 16.12 55.28
N SER A 9 30.44 17.33 54.76
CA SER A 9 29.26 18.19 54.55
C SER A 9 29.68 19.51 53.83
N ARG A 10 28.71 20.17 53.16
CA ARG A 10 28.58 21.61 52.85
C ARG A 10 29.73 22.40 52.18
N GLY A 11 29.39 22.92 50.99
CA GLY A 11 29.37 24.37 50.72
C GLY A 11 30.63 25.03 50.13
N GLY A 12 30.41 25.98 49.22
CA GLY A 12 31.37 27.06 48.95
C GLY A 12 31.87 27.15 47.51
N ALA A 13 31.34 28.13 46.78
CA ALA A 13 31.88 28.63 45.52
C ALA A 13 33.27 29.24 45.71
N ILE A 14 34.16 29.08 44.73
CA ILE A 14 35.36 29.92 44.58
C ILE A 14 35.55 30.35 43.12
N ARG A 15 35.72 31.67 43.00
CA ARG A 15 36.09 32.49 41.84
C ARG A 15 37.43 32.08 41.22
N LEU A 16 37.59 32.32 39.92
CA LEU A 16 38.89 32.63 39.31
C LEU A 16 38.78 33.94 38.50
N GLN A 17 39.55 34.95 38.91
CA GLN A 17 39.98 36.12 38.11
C GLN A 17 41.21 35.68 37.30
N ALA A 18 41.23 35.81 35.97
CA ALA A 18 41.53 36.98 35.13
C ALA A 18 43.03 37.22 34.88
N GLY A 19 43.41 37.19 33.59
CA GLY A 19 44.65 37.73 33.04
C GLY A 19 44.37 38.32 31.64
N GLY A 20 44.62 39.63 31.46
CA GLY A 20 44.41 40.43 30.23
C GLY A 20 45.39 40.10 29.10
N THR A 21 45.36 40.73 27.90
CA THR A 21 45.35 42.20 27.66
C THR A 21 45.07 42.54 26.16
N ILE A 22 44.04 43.37 25.91
CA ILE A 22 43.88 44.61 25.06
C ILE A 22 44.23 44.65 23.54
N ALA A 23 43.25 45.09 22.71
CA ALA A 23 43.18 46.38 21.96
C ALA A 23 42.04 46.32 20.88
N THR A 24 41.19 47.31 20.55
CA THR A 24 40.88 48.70 20.97
C THR A 24 39.59 49.18 20.24
N GLY A 25 38.76 50.00 20.92
CA GLY A 25 37.89 51.10 20.38
C GLY A 25 36.45 50.73 19.99
N GLN A 26 35.38 51.47 20.31
CA GLN A 26 35.10 52.69 21.10
C GLN A 26 33.58 52.70 21.46
N ILE A 27 33.24 52.86 22.76
CA ILE A 27 32.24 53.76 23.43
C ILE A 27 31.24 54.57 22.54
N ASN A 28 29.95 54.81 22.83
CA ASN A 28 29.07 54.94 24.04
C ASN A 28 27.60 54.63 23.61
N ALA A 29 26.68 53.96 24.31
CA ALA A 29 26.11 54.08 25.67
C ALA A 29 25.10 55.25 25.88
N ALA A 30 23.81 54.92 26.05
CA ALA A 30 22.78 55.48 26.97
C ALA A 30 21.38 55.06 26.47
N GLY A 31 20.40 54.62 27.26
CA GLY A 31 20.24 54.50 28.70
C GLY A 31 18.96 53.72 29.01
N ALA A 32 18.90 53.13 30.21
CA ALA A 32 17.80 52.35 30.75
C ALA A 32 16.67 53.23 31.34
N GLY A 33 15.47 52.66 31.49
CA GLY A 33 14.40 53.25 32.30
C GLY A 33 13.20 52.32 32.41
N SER A 34 12.88 51.95 33.65
CA SER A 34 11.87 51.01 34.12
C SER A 34 10.46 51.61 34.25
N ASP A 35 9.50 50.71 34.50
CA ASP A 35 8.30 50.86 35.33
C ASP A 35 6.90 50.91 34.71
N SER A 36 6.05 50.18 35.42
CA SER A 36 4.64 49.80 35.28
C SER A 36 3.63 50.96 35.35
N ASN A 37 2.52 50.87 34.60
CA ASN A 37 1.15 50.78 35.14
C ASN A 37 0.06 50.81 34.05
N THR A 38 -1.00 50.07 34.34
CA THR A 38 -2.32 49.97 33.67
C THR A 38 -3.09 51.29 33.54
N ILE A 39 -4.01 51.35 32.55
CA ILE A 39 -5.42 51.84 32.51
C ILE A 39 -5.72 52.35 31.06
N GLY A 40 -6.74 51.78 30.38
CA GLY A 40 -7.27 52.25 29.08
C GLY A 40 -8.27 53.41 29.22
N PRO A 41 -9.23 53.68 28.29
CA PRO A 41 -9.35 53.39 26.86
C PRO A 41 -9.56 54.67 26.01
N ILE A 42 -9.27 54.67 24.69
CA ILE A 42 -9.85 55.68 23.74
C ILE A 42 -10.11 55.01 22.39
N ALA A 43 -11.32 55.21 21.87
CA ALA A 43 -11.81 54.78 20.56
C ALA A 43 -11.94 55.97 19.57
N VAL A 44 -12.21 55.62 18.30
CA VAL A 44 -12.78 56.47 17.21
C VAL A 44 -11.71 57.30 16.43
N THR A 45 -11.54 57.28 15.10
CA THR A 45 -12.45 57.10 13.94
C THR A 45 -11.65 56.69 12.66
N PRO A 46 -12.33 56.27 11.57
CA PRO A 46 -11.79 55.63 10.36
C PRO A 46 -11.52 56.62 9.21
N ASN A 47 -10.77 56.18 8.20
CA ASN A 47 -10.56 56.95 6.97
C ASN A 47 -11.34 56.36 5.78
N ASN A 48 -11.89 57.28 4.99
CA ASN A 48 -12.89 57.13 3.93
C ASN A 48 -12.27 56.74 2.56
N ASN A 49 -12.92 55.79 1.87
CA ASN A 49 -13.52 55.83 0.50
C ASN A 49 -12.85 56.64 -0.65
N PRO A 50 -13.00 56.23 -1.94
CA PRO A 50 -14.34 56.11 -2.55
C PRO A 50 -14.61 54.98 -3.57
N VAL A 51 -15.91 54.78 -3.75
CA VAL A 51 -16.67 53.93 -4.69
C VAL A 51 -16.99 54.69 -5.99
N ASN A 52 -17.02 53.99 -7.12
CA ASN A 52 -17.88 54.16 -8.32
C ASN A 52 -17.44 53.09 -9.35
N ASN A 53 -18.24 52.41 -10.18
CA ASN A 53 -19.65 52.47 -10.57
C ASN A 53 -20.06 51.07 -11.11
N LEU A 54 -21.30 50.66 -10.85
CA LEU A 54 -22.01 49.62 -11.61
C LEU A 54 -22.56 50.19 -12.93
N PRO A 55 -22.89 49.33 -13.90
CA PRO A 55 -24.16 49.47 -14.56
C PRO A 55 -25.01 48.18 -14.52
N ASN A 56 -26.30 48.43 -14.32
CA ASN A 56 -27.43 47.52 -14.33
C ASN A 56 -27.81 47.16 -15.77
N ASN A 57 -28.15 45.90 -16.06
CA ASN A 57 -29.07 45.49 -17.14
C ASN A 57 -29.57 44.05 -16.91
N ASN A 58 -30.89 43.89 -16.99
CA ASN A 58 -31.67 42.65 -16.87
C ASN A 58 -32.28 42.29 -18.27
N PRO A 59 -33.08 41.23 -18.44
CA PRO A 59 -32.76 39.83 -18.70
C PRO A 59 -33.12 39.37 -20.13
N ALA A 60 -32.34 38.49 -20.77
CA ALA A 60 -32.79 37.60 -21.85
C ALA A 60 -31.67 36.60 -22.24
N ASN A 61 -32.07 35.38 -22.60
CA ASN A 61 -31.27 34.23 -23.11
C ASN A 61 -30.57 33.35 -22.07
N LEU A 62 -31.34 32.41 -21.49
CA LEU A 62 -30.81 31.11 -21.10
C LEU A 62 -30.69 30.21 -22.34
N PRO A 63 -29.54 29.53 -22.58
CA PRO A 63 -29.53 28.33 -23.39
C PRO A 63 -30.00 27.14 -22.53
N THR A 64 -30.99 26.41 -23.05
CA THR A 64 -31.46 25.12 -22.55
C THR A 64 -30.32 24.09 -22.46
N PRO A 65 -30.24 23.24 -21.41
CA PRO A 65 -29.35 22.09 -21.41
C PRO A 65 -29.84 21.05 -22.41
N ASN A 66 -28.94 20.59 -23.30
CA ASN A 66 -29.18 19.41 -24.13
C ASN A 66 -29.32 18.17 -23.23
N LEU A 67 -30.49 17.54 -23.30
CA LEU A 67 -30.74 16.22 -22.74
C LEU A 67 -29.91 15.19 -23.52
N PHE A 68 -29.01 14.48 -22.85
CA PHE A 68 -28.45 13.25 -23.39
C PHE A 68 -29.49 12.14 -23.25
N GLU A 69 -29.93 11.59 -24.39
CA GLU A 69 -30.73 10.37 -24.42
C GLU A 69 -29.88 9.16 -23.98
N PRO A 70 -30.41 8.28 -23.09
CA PRO A 70 -29.75 7.02 -22.78
C PRO A 70 -29.86 6.02 -23.95
N PRO A 71 -28.89 5.10 -24.12
CA PRO A 71 -28.93 4.12 -25.21
C PRO A 71 -30.13 3.19 -25.10
N THR A 72 -30.82 3.01 -26.23
CA THR A 72 -31.99 2.16 -26.39
C THR A 72 -31.63 0.67 -26.32
N VAL A 73 -32.35 -0.06 -25.47
CA VAL A 73 -32.34 -1.54 -25.42
C VAL A 73 -33.33 -2.06 -26.48
N PRO A 74 -32.96 -3.04 -27.33
CA PRO A 74 -33.89 -3.61 -28.29
C PRO A 74 -34.97 -4.42 -27.55
N ASN A 75 -36.21 -3.96 -27.63
CA ASN A 75 -37.38 -4.59 -27.03
C ASN A 75 -37.98 -5.59 -28.02
N ASN A 76 -37.71 -6.89 -27.83
CA ASN A 76 -38.38 -7.96 -28.58
C ASN A 76 -39.62 -8.41 -27.81
N ASN A 77 -40.75 -7.76 -28.07
CA ASN A 77 -42.07 -8.23 -27.65
C ASN A 77 -42.65 -9.13 -28.75
N SER A 78 -42.72 -10.44 -28.46
CA SER A 78 -43.72 -11.32 -29.06
C SER A 78 -44.69 -11.77 -27.96
N SER A 79 -45.96 -11.72 -28.30
CA SER A 79 -47.14 -11.68 -27.45
C SER A 79 -47.62 -13.05 -26.97
N LEU A 80 -47.85 -13.17 -25.64
CA LEU A 80 -48.97 -13.82 -24.89
C LEU A 80 -49.30 -15.32 -25.15
N PRO A 81 -50.02 -16.03 -24.24
CA PRO A 81 -50.73 -15.57 -23.02
C PRO A 81 -50.43 -16.36 -21.72
N GLU A 82 -50.70 -15.70 -20.59
CA GLU A 82 -50.97 -16.32 -19.28
C GLU A 82 -52.27 -17.14 -19.32
N ASN A 83 -52.24 -18.33 -18.70
CA ASN A 83 -53.41 -19.03 -18.20
C ASN A 83 -52.96 -20.04 -17.13
N THR A 84 -53.14 -19.73 -15.84
CA THR A 84 -53.53 -20.70 -14.79
C THR A 84 -54.01 -19.99 -13.50
N PRO A 85 -55.11 -20.47 -12.86
CA PRO A 85 -55.72 -19.88 -11.66
C PRO A 85 -55.15 -20.48 -10.33
N PRO A 86 -55.56 -19.97 -9.14
CA PRO A 86 -54.84 -20.15 -7.87
C PRO A 86 -55.38 -21.31 -7.01
N LEU A 87 -54.61 -21.80 -6.02
CA LEU A 87 -55.06 -22.14 -4.65
C LEU A 87 -53.94 -22.65 -3.70
N ASP A 88 -53.87 -22.02 -2.53
CA ASP A 88 -53.76 -22.53 -1.15
C ASP A 88 -52.70 -23.56 -0.65
N SER A 89 -51.89 -23.04 0.29
CA SER A 89 -51.43 -23.53 1.61
C SER A 89 -51.41 -25.04 1.94
N PHE A 90 -50.32 -25.53 2.57
CA PHE A 90 -50.34 -26.24 3.87
C PHE A 90 -48.92 -26.43 4.47
N LEU A 91 -48.91 -26.66 5.78
CA LEU A 91 -47.85 -26.59 6.78
C LEU A 91 -47.01 -27.89 6.95
N THR A 92 -45.71 -27.71 7.20
CA THR A 92 -44.77 -28.44 8.14
C THR A 92 -44.45 -29.96 7.92
N PRO A 93 -43.58 -30.63 8.73
CA PRO A 93 -42.13 -30.82 8.46
C PRO A 93 -41.57 -32.27 8.58
N ASN A 94 -40.44 -32.58 7.90
CA ASN A 94 -39.40 -33.65 8.14
C ASN A 94 -39.84 -35.15 8.27
N PRO A 95 -39.03 -36.19 7.90
CA PRO A 95 -37.80 -36.55 8.65
C PRO A 95 -36.68 -37.36 7.91
N LEU A 96 -35.65 -37.68 8.73
CA LEU A 96 -34.43 -38.48 8.57
C LEU A 96 -34.52 -39.81 7.80
N PHE A 97 -33.36 -40.27 7.28
CA PHE A 97 -32.89 -41.66 7.44
C PHE A 97 -31.35 -41.74 7.60
N THR A 98 -30.94 -42.59 8.54
CA THR A 98 -29.58 -42.97 8.97
C THR A 98 -29.29 -44.45 8.64
N ALA A 99 -28.03 -44.87 8.91
CA ALA A 99 -27.46 -46.24 9.10
C ALA A 99 -26.68 -46.80 7.88
N ASP A 100 -25.53 -47.47 8.00
CA ASP A 100 -24.63 -47.83 9.11
C ASP A 100 -23.27 -48.35 8.54
N ASN A 101 -22.24 -48.32 9.39
CA ASN A 101 -20.83 -48.80 9.26
C ASN A 101 -20.71 -50.36 9.37
N PRO A 102 -19.52 -51.04 9.51
CA PRO A 102 -18.07 -50.72 9.28
C PRO A 102 -17.22 -51.88 8.63
N VAL A 103 -15.88 -51.71 8.53
CA VAL A 103 -14.76 -52.63 8.96
C VAL A 103 -13.50 -52.58 8.04
N SER A 104 -12.33 -52.23 8.61
CA SER A 104 -10.93 -52.40 8.10
C SER A 104 -10.39 -53.82 8.47
N PRO A 105 -9.21 -54.38 8.01
CA PRO A 105 -7.87 -53.75 8.02
C PRO A 105 -6.75 -54.28 7.06
N ASN A 106 -5.61 -53.55 7.06
CA ASN A 106 -4.19 -53.93 6.85
C ASN A 106 -3.72 -54.90 5.73
N SER A 107 -2.69 -54.48 4.98
CA SER A 107 -1.41 -55.23 4.89
C SER A 107 -0.27 -54.43 4.24
N ASN A 108 0.87 -54.40 4.93
CA ASN A 108 2.23 -54.09 4.44
C ASN A 108 2.63 -54.99 3.25
N PHE A 109 3.48 -54.51 2.34
CA PHE A 109 4.54 -55.33 1.74
C PHE A 109 5.76 -54.50 1.33
N ASN A 110 6.92 -55.01 1.72
CA ASN A 110 8.29 -54.56 1.46
C ASN A 110 8.87 -55.28 0.22
N ALA A 111 9.99 -54.73 -0.25
CA ALA A 111 11.18 -55.39 -0.83
C ALA A 111 11.27 -55.58 -2.37
N ALA A 112 12.18 -54.79 -2.94
CA ALA A 112 13.50 -55.20 -3.48
C ALA A 112 13.63 -56.15 -4.69
N ASP A 113 14.68 -55.81 -5.45
CA ASP A 113 15.58 -56.62 -6.28
C ASP A 113 15.39 -56.71 -7.80
N ASN A 114 16.46 -56.21 -8.45
CA ASN A 114 17.23 -56.83 -9.54
C ASN A 114 16.62 -56.86 -10.96
N LEU A 115 17.26 -56.13 -11.89
CA LEU A 115 18.34 -56.70 -12.73
C LEU A 115 18.93 -55.68 -13.70
N SER A 116 20.15 -56.01 -14.07
CA SER A 116 21.24 -55.22 -14.64
C SER A 116 21.35 -55.31 -16.16
N ASN A 117 22.05 -54.31 -16.71
CA ASN A 117 22.89 -54.30 -17.91
C ASN A 117 22.30 -54.70 -19.28
N VAL A 118 22.54 -53.85 -20.30
CA VAL A 118 23.54 -54.09 -21.36
C VAL A 118 23.74 -52.82 -22.19
N ASN A 119 25.03 -52.44 -22.33
CA ASN A 119 25.57 -51.49 -23.29
C ASN A 119 25.33 -51.94 -24.74
N GLN A 120 25.09 -51.01 -25.67
CA GLN A 120 25.92 -50.96 -26.87
C GLN A 120 25.85 -49.61 -27.60
N GLN A 121 27.05 -49.19 -27.96
CA GLN A 121 27.50 -48.00 -28.65
C GLN A 121 27.63 -48.33 -30.16
N THR A 122 27.40 -47.36 -31.04
CA THR A 122 28.08 -47.10 -32.34
C THR A 122 27.22 -46.08 -33.12
N ASP A 123 27.65 -44.86 -33.43
CA ASP A 123 28.75 -44.36 -34.29
C ASP A 123 28.36 -44.10 -35.77
N ILE A 124 28.22 -42.79 -36.05
CA ILE A 124 28.70 -41.95 -37.18
C ILE A 124 28.19 -42.11 -38.65
N ASN A 125 27.66 -40.96 -39.14
CA ASN A 125 28.03 -40.19 -40.35
C ASN A 125 27.29 -40.37 -41.71
N PRO A 126 27.45 -39.45 -42.69
CA PRO A 126 26.43 -38.46 -43.07
C PRO A 126 26.15 -38.43 -44.59
N GLN A 127 25.24 -37.59 -45.08
CA GLN A 127 25.29 -37.13 -46.48
C GLN A 127 24.83 -35.67 -46.61
N ILE A 128 25.68 -34.93 -47.32
CA ILE A 128 25.58 -33.53 -47.73
C ILE A 128 24.93 -33.50 -49.11
N ASN A 129 24.07 -32.52 -49.40
CA ASN A 129 24.06 -31.93 -50.75
C ASN A 129 23.56 -30.48 -50.77
N ASN A 130 24.32 -29.64 -51.47
CA ASN A 130 24.11 -28.20 -51.68
C ASN A 130 23.13 -27.93 -52.83
N GLY A 131 22.40 -26.80 -52.75
CA GLY A 131 21.68 -26.20 -53.88
C GLY A 131 21.21 -24.78 -53.54
N PHE A 132 21.70 -23.80 -54.30
CA PHE A 132 21.56 -22.34 -54.10
C PHE A 132 20.43 -21.74 -54.98
N VAL A 133 19.93 -20.55 -54.56
CA VAL A 133 19.12 -19.52 -55.27
C VAL A 133 17.68 -19.92 -55.68
N THR A 134 16.60 -19.11 -55.66
CA THR A 134 16.32 -17.66 -55.66
C THR A 134 15.04 -17.36 -54.85
N GLY A 135 14.89 -16.11 -54.40
CA GLY A 135 13.81 -15.70 -53.49
C GLY A 135 12.43 -15.58 -54.12
N ASP A 136 11.45 -15.56 -53.22
CA ASP A 136 10.23 -14.76 -53.28
C ASP A 136 9.68 -14.62 -51.87
N ARG A 137 9.19 -13.43 -51.57
CA ARG A 137 8.61 -13.03 -50.27
C ARG A 137 7.11 -13.31 -50.31
N PRO A 138 6.54 -13.99 -49.30
CA PRO A 138 5.15 -13.73 -48.96
C PRO A 138 4.99 -13.34 -47.48
N GLU A 139 4.06 -12.43 -47.28
CA GLU A 139 3.58 -11.91 -46.01
C GLU A 139 3.09 -13.03 -45.09
N ILE A 140 3.45 -12.97 -43.81
CA ILE A 140 2.86 -13.80 -42.76
C ILE A 140 1.96 -12.90 -41.92
N SER A 141 0.66 -13.03 -42.15
CA SER A 141 -0.38 -12.65 -41.18
C SER A 141 -0.32 -13.63 -40.00
N THR A 142 0.20 -13.21 -38.85
CA THR A 142 0.05 -13.99 -37.61
C THR A 142 -1.23 -13.60 -36.89
N ASN A 143 -2.22 -14.47 -37.03
CA ASN A 143 -3.45 -14.48 -36.27
C ASN A 143 -3.11 -14.84 -34.81
N ILE A 144 -3.09 -13.85 -33.91
CA ILE A 144 -2.86 -14.08 -32.47
C ILE A 144 -4.23 -14.32 -31.84
N ASN A 145 -4.58 -15.60 -31.63
CA ASN A 145 -5.66 -15.98 -30.74
C ASN A 145 -5.29 -17.29 -30.02
N SER A 146 -5.57 -17.32 -28.72
CA SER A 146 -5.46 -18.46 -27.79
C SER A 146 -4.07 -18.68 -27.15
N ILE A 147 -3.79 -17.97 -26.06
CA ILE A 147 -2.85 -18.45 -25.04
C ILE A 147 -3.65 -19.29 -24.05
N ALA A 148 -3.47 -20.61 -24.11
CA ALA A 148 -4.01 -21.55 -23.14
C ALA A 148 -3.34 -21.34 -21.76
N PRO A 149 -4.01 -21.70 -20.64
CA PRO A 149 -3.40 -21.64 -19.31
C PRO A 149 -2.08 -22.42 -19.27
N PRO A 150 -1.13 -22.06 -18.38
CA PRO A 150 0.18 -22.67 -18.35
C PRO A 150 0.05 -24.20 -18.20
N SER A 151 0.77 -24.92 -19.05
CA SER A 151 0.84 -26.37 -19.02
C SER A 151 1.47 -26.85 -17.70
N ILE A 152 1.10 -28.05 -17.26
CA ILE A 152 1.63 -28.70 -16.04
C ILE A 152 3.18 -28.70 -16.04
N SER A 153 3.80 -28.80 -17.22
CA SER A 153 5.25 -28.72 -17.43
C SER A 153 5.88 -27.38 -16.98
N ALA A 154 5.21 -26.24 -17.16
CA ALA A 154 5.74 -24.93 -16.75
C ALA A 154 5.67 -24.75 -15.22
N VAL A 155 4.67 -25.35 -14.58
CA VAL A 155 4.54 -25.38 -13.12
C VAL A 155 5.59 -26.31 -12.52
N GLU A 156 5.81 -27.49 -13.10
CA GLU A 156 6.86 -28.44 -12.69
C GLU A 156 8.27 -27.87 -12.84
N SER A 157 8.57 -27.18 -13.95
CA SER A 157 9.87 -26.52 -14.14
C SER A 157 10.11 -25.38 -13.14
N SER A 158 9.04 -24.65 -12.76
CA SER A 158 9.12 -23.61 -11.73
C SER A 158 9.38 -24.21 -10.34
N ILE A 159 8.80 -25.38 -10.05
CA ILE A 159 9.02 -26.12 -8.81
C ILE A 159 10.47 -26.63 -8.75
N GLU A 160 11.02 -27.18 -9.84
CA GLU A 160 12.43 -27.59 -9.90
C GLU A 160 13.41 -26.42 -9.75
N LEU A 161 13.10 -25.24 -10.33
CA LEU A 161 13.93 -24.06 -10.19
C LEU A 161 13.86 -23.44 -8.78
N SER A 162 12.69 -23.48 -8.13
CA SER A 162 12.57 -23.07 -6.71
C SER A 162 13.37 -23.98 -5.77
N ARG A 163 13.54 -25.26 -6.12
CA ARG A 163 14.45 -26.20 -5.44
C ARG A 163 15.93 -25.92 -5.73
N SER A 164 16.26 -25.06 -6.71
CA SER A 164 17.64 -24.73 -7.07
C SER A 164 18.23 -23.57 -6.28
N LEU A 165 17.43 -22.80 -5.53
CA LEU A 165 17.97 -21.99 -4.43
C LEU A 165 18.09 -22.93 -3.24
N ASP A 166 19.31 -23.28 -2.83
CA ASP A 166 19.58 -24.16 -1.69
C ASP A 166 18.89 -23.63 -0.43
N CYS A 167 17.64 -24.02 -0.22
CA CYS A 167 16.87 -23.69 0.95
C CYS A 167 17.33 -24.61 2.09
N VAL A 168 18.24 -24.10 2.92
CA VAL A 168 18.79 -24.87 4.06
C VAL A 168 18.31 -24.21 5.36
N PRO A 169 17.06 -24.45 5.78
CA PRO A 169 16.52 -23.85 6.99
C PRO A 169 17.32 -24.30 8.22
N THR A 170 17.64 -23.35 9.10
CA THR A 170 18.26 -23.63 10.41
C THR A 170 17.18 -24.04 11.43
N ASN A 171 17.56 -24.73 12.53
CA ASN A 171 16.66 -25.17 13.60
C ASN A 171 16.14 -24.01 14.48
N VAL A 172 15.50 -23.00 13.89
CA VAL A 172 14.90 -21.85 14.58
C VAL A 172 13.38 -21.85 14.36
N SER A 173 12.61 -21.64 15.42
CA SER A 173 11.15 -21.68 15.35
C SER A 173 10.56 -20.34 14.86
N LEU A 174 10.51 -20.17 13.53
CA LEU A 174 9.64 -19.17 12.90
C LEU A 174 8.14 -19.36 13.26
N PRO A 175 7.61 -20.59 13.42
CA PRO A 175 6.19 -20.78 13.78
C PRO A 175 5.75 -20.03 15.03
N ALA A 176 6.55 -20.00 16.09
CA ALA A 176 6.19 -19.26 17.32
C ALA A 176 6.12 -17.74 17.12
N ILE A 177 6.89 -17.19 16.18
CA ILE A 177 6.82 -15.76 15.82
C ILE A 177 5.56 -15.50 15.00
N GLU A 178 5.29 -16.35 14.01
CA GLU A 178 4.12 -16.30 13.15
C GLU A 178 2.81 -16.45 13.92
N GLU A 179 2.75 -17.37 14.89
CA GLU A 179 1.59 -17.54 15.78
C GLU A 179 1.29 -16.26 16.56
N GLY A 180 2.31 -15.54 17.02
CA GLY A 180 2.15 -14.27 17.73
C GLY A 180 1.44 -13.22 16.89
N TYR A 181 1.94 -12.97 15.67
CA TYR A 181 1.32 -12.01 14.74
C TYR A 181 -0.06 -12.47 14.26
N THR A 182 -0.19 -13.76 13.95
CA THR A 182 -1.46 -14.34 13.48
C THR A 182 -2.53 -14.17 14.54
N LYS A 183 -2.24 -14.53 15.80
CA LYS A 183 -3.19 -14.42 16.92
C LYS A 183 -3.61 -12.97 17.19
N GLU A 184 -2.68 -12.01 17.12
CA GLU A 184 -2.99 -10.59 17.27
C GLU A 184 -4.02 -10.12 16.24
N PHE A 185 -3.82 -10.49 14.97
CA PHE A 185 -4.79 -10.20 13.91
C PHE A 185 -6.08 -10.99 14.08
N GLU A 186 -6.06 -12.27 14.43
CA GLU A 186 -7.27 -13.07 14.64
C GLU A 186 -8.15 -12.55 15.79
N GLU A 187 -7.53 -12.07 16.88
CA GLU A 187 -8.21 -11.46 18.01
C GLU A 187 -8.93 -10.18 17.59
N TYR A 188 -8.26 -9.30 16.83
CA TYR A 188 -8.89 -8.12 16.25
C TYR A 188 -10.01 -8.49 15.28
N LEU A 189 -9.73 -9.43 14.38
CA LEU A 189 -10.64 -9.80 13.31
C LEU A 189 -11.80 -10.66 13.82
N GLY A 190 -11.76 -11.24 15.02
CA GLY A 190 -12.83 -12.11 15.52
C GLY A 190 -13.01 -13.39 14.68
N SER A 191 -11.94 -13.89 14.09
CA SER A 191 -11.95 -15.11 13.26
C SER A 191 -10.62 -15.85 13.37
N THR A 192 -10.64 -17.18 13.45
CA THR A 192 -9.43 -18.02 13.50
C THR A 192 -9.10 -18.56 12.11
N ALA A 193 -7.85 -18.43 11.69
CA ALA A 193 -7.32 -19.16 10.56
C ALA A 193 -7.08 -20.60 10.99
N ASN A 194 -7.87 -21.52 10.43
CA ASN A 194 -7.65 -22.96 10.58
C ASN A 194 -6.47 -23.42 9.71
N LYS A 195 -5.31 -22.78 9.87
CA LYS A 195 -4.08 -23.07 9.14
C LYS A 195 -2.90 -23.19 10.10
N PRO A 196 -1.98 -24.16 9.89
CA PRO A 196 -0.75 -24.21 10.66
C PRO A 196 0.09 -22.95 10.40
N ALA A 197 0.81 -22.50 11.42
CA ALA A 197 1.72 -21.36 11.30
C ALA A 197 2.83 -21.64 10.29
N ALA A 198 3.18 -20.62 9.49
CA ALA A 198 4.20 -20.74 8.47
C ALA A 198 5.57 -21.14 9.07
N THR A 199 6.21 -22.13 8.48
CA THR A 199 7.56 -22.55 8.86
C THR A 199 8.63 -21.81 8.06
N LEU A 200 9.89 -21.91 8.50
CA LEU A 200 11.02 -21.37 7.73
C LEU A 200 11.15 -22.04 6.36
N SER A 201 10.85 -23.35 6.26
CA SER A 201 10.84 -24.08 4.99
C SER A 201 9.78 -23.53 4.06
N ASP A 202 8.53 -23.42 4.53
CA ASP A 202 7.40 -22.92 3.73
C ASP A 202 7.68 -21.50 3.21
N THR A 203 8.24 -20.66 4.08
CA THR A 203 8.59 -19.27 3.77
C THR A 203 9.65 -19.21 2.68
N CYS A 204 10.75 -19.93 2.88
CA CYS A 204 11.87 -19.98 1.96
C CYS A 204 11.47 -20.54 0.58
N GLU A 205 10.74 -21.66 0.54
CA GLU A 205 10.20 -22.25 -0.69
C GLU A 205 9.28 -21.27 -1.42
N THR A 206 8.43 -20.56 -0.69
CA THR A 206 7.55 -19.57 -1.29
C THR A 206 8.33 -18.40 -1.88
N LEU A 207 9.27 -17.82 -1.14
CA LEU A 207 10.09 -16.72 -1.63
C LEU A 207 10.92 -17.14 -2.86
N GLY A 208 11.46 -18.37 -2.85
CA GLY A 208 12.18 -18.95 -4.00
C GLY A 208 11.30 -19.12 -5.23
N ARG A 209 10.07 -19.62 -5.06
CA ARG A 209 9.08 -19.73 -6.14
C ARG A 209 8.73 -18.36 -6.74
N ILE A 210 8.64 -17.34 -5.91
CA ILE A 210 8.29 -15.99 -6.37
C ILE A 210 9.42 -15.36 -7.14
N ALA A 211 10.65 -15.55 -6.66
CA ALA A 211 11.83 -15.13 -7.40
C ALA A 211 11.87 -15.77 -8.80
N ALA A 212 11.55 -17.07 -8.88
CA ALA A 212 11.48 -17.78 -10.15
C ALA A 212 10.35 -17.28 -11.09
N LEU A 213 9.24 -16.80 -10.54
CA LEU A 213 8.07 -16.37 -11.33
C LEU A 213 8.07 -14.89 -11.74
N THR A 214 8.84 -14.04 -11.06
CA THR A 214 8.68 -12.57 -11.16
C THR A 214 10.01 -11.83 -11.39
N ASP A 215 11.13 -12.54 -11.50
CA ASP A 215 12.50 -12.02 -11.52
C ASP A 215 12.90 -11.16 -10.30
N SER A 216 11.99 -11.00 -9.33
CA SER A 216 12.24 -10.30 -8.07
C SER A 216 13.09 -11.13 -7.11
N LYS A 217 13.68 -10.47 -6.12
CA LYS A 217 14.38 -11.10 -5.00
C LYS A 217 13.73 -10.67 -3.70
N PRO A 218 12.68 -11.38 -3.28
CA PRO A 218 11.92 -11.00 -2.11
C PRO A 218 12.58 -11.48 -0.82
N ALA A 219 12.42 -10.67 0.23
CA ALA A 219 12.71 -11.03 1.61
C ALA A 219 11.57 -10.59 2.54
N VAL A 220 11.50 -11.21 3.71
CA VAL A 220 10.56 -10.86 4.78
C VAL A 220 11.34 -10.29 5.96
N ILE A 221 10.91 -9.14 6.48
CA ILE A 221 11.46 -8.55 7.70
C ILE A 221 10.37 -8.51 8.77
N TYR A 222 10.59 -9.23 9.86
CA TYR A 222 9.79 -9.08 11.08
C TYR A 222 10.37 -7.99 11.96
N ALA A 223 9.53 -7.22 12.61
CA ALA A 223 9.93 -6.29 13.67
C ALA A 223 8.98 -6.38 14.86
N LYS A 224 9.51 -6.81 16.01
CA LYS A 224 8.77 -7.02 17.26
C LYS A 224 9.48 -6.44 18.46
N PHE A 225 8.74 -6.14 19.51
CA PHE A 225 9.33 -5.80 20.80
C PHE A 225 9.43 -7.03 21.70
N VAL A 226 10.64 -7.34 22.15
CA VAL A 226 10.91 -8.43 23.11
C VAL A 226 11.08 -7.90 24.53
N PRO A 227 10.46 -8.55 25.54
CA PRO A 227 10.60 -8.14 26.92
C PRO A 227 12.05 -8.11 27.41
N THR A 228 12.35 -7.13 28.27
CA THR A 228 13.61 -7.13 29.02
C THR A 228 13.35 -7.60 30.46
N LYS A 229 14.43 -7.81 31.24
CA LYS A 229 14.31 -8.08 32.68
C LYS A 229 13.68 -6.91 33.47
N ALA A 230 13.52 -5.74 32.84
CA ALA A 230 12.87 -4.60 33.46
C ALA A 230 11.36 -4.83 33.57
N LYS A 231 10.73 -4.30 34.64
CA LYS A 231 9.29 -4.45 34.89
C LYS A 231 8.38 -3.69 33.92
N SER A 232 8.93 -2.80 33.08
CA SER A 232 8.13 -1.91 32.20
C SER A 232 8.24 -2.32 30.74
N LYS A 233 7.09 -2.48 30.07
CA LYS A 233 6.99 -2.71 28.62
C LYS A 233 7.62 -1.60 27.78
N SER A 234 7.76 -0.39 28.32
CA SER A 234 8.44 0.72 27.63
C SER A 234 9.92 0.44 27.36
N ASN A 235 10.51 -0.46 28.13
CA ASN A 235 11.91 -0.89 28.00
C ASN A 235 12.07 -2.16 27.16
N ASP A 236 10.98 -2.73 26.61
CA ASP A 236 11.08 -3.81 25.65
C ASP A 236 11.97 -3.37 24.49
N ARG A 237 12.81 -4.28 23.99
CA ARG A 237 13.77 -3.96 22.93
C ARG A 237 13.23 -4.39 21.58
N LEU A 238 13.48 -3.56 20.57
CA LEU A 238 13.22 -3.94 19.19
C LEU A 238 14.13 -5.12 18.81
N GLU A 239 13.51 -6.14 18.25
CA GLU A 239 14.13 -7.28 17.59
C GLU A 239 13.63 -7.30 16.15
N ILE A 240 14.57 -7.30 15.20
CA ILE A 240 14.29 -7.44 13.78
C ILE A 240 14.81 -8.78 13.27
N ILE A 241 14.07 -9.41 12.38
CA ILE A 241 14.38 -10.74 11.85
C ILE A 241 14.24 -10.72 10.34
N LEU A 242 15.32 -11.03 9.62
CA LEU A 242 15.32 -11.20 8.16
C LEU A 242 15.14 -12.68 7.82
N VAL A 243 14.22 -12.96 6.92
CA VAL A 243 14.03 -14.27 6.27
C VAL A 243 14.15 -14.11 4.75
N THR A 244 14.94 -14.95 4.09
CA THR A 244 15.20 -14.86 2.63
C THR A 244 14.84 -16.15 1.89
N ALA A 245 14.82 -16.08 0.55
CA ALA A 245 14.60 -17.22 -0.34
C ALA A 245 15.68 -18.32 -0.24
N ARG A 246 16.83 -18.06 0.41
CA ARG A 246 17.86 -19.06 0.70
C ARG A 246 17.74 -19.67 2.09
N GLY A 247 16.67 -19.34 2.82
CA GLY A 247 16.43 -19.85 4.17
C GLY A 247 17.28 -19.19 5.24
N GLN A 248 17.91 -18.04 4.95
CA GLN A 248 18.57 -17.26 6.00
C GLN A 248 17.56 -16.84 7.05
N PHE A 249 17.94 -16.91 8.32
CA PHE A 249 17.15 -16.41 9.45
C PHE A 249 18.07 -15.57 10.33
N ILE A 250 18.00 -14.26 10.21
CA ILE A 250 18.97 -13.34 10.81
C ILE A 250 18.28 -12.43 11.80
N THR A 251 18.60 -12.60 13.08
CA THR A 251 18.08 -11.76 14.15
C THR A 251 19.07 -10.65 14.53
N ARG A 252 18.56 -9.43 14.69
CA ARG A 252 19.31 -8.27 15.22
C ARG A 252 18.50 -7.57 16.30
N ARG A 253 19.20 -7.00 17.28
CA ARG A 253 18.60 -6.18 18.35
C ARG A 253 19.32 -4.84 18.41
N PRO A 254 18.86 -3.84 17.63
CA PRO A 254 19.53 -2.55 17.54
C PRO A 254 19.73 -1.92 18.92
N PHE A 255 20.85 -1.23 19.09
CA PHE A 255 21.15 -0.54 20.34
C PHE A 255 20.25 0.70 20.52
N GLY A 256 19.77 0.93 21.74
CA GLY A 256 18.93 2.08 22.08
C GLY A 256 17.49 2.05 21.53
N ALA A 257 17.12 1.06 20.73
CA ALA A 257 15.78 0.87 20.18
C ALA A 257 14.83 0.24 21.21
N THR A 258 14.48 0.99 22.26
CA THR A 258 13.43 0.59 23.21
C THR A 258 12.05 0.92 22.64
N ARG A 259 10.99 0.26 23.12
CA ARG A 259 9.60 0.54 22.73
C ARG A 259 9.26 2.02 22.84
N SER A 260 9.68 2.68 23.91
CA SER A 260 9.46 4.11 24.10
C SER A 260 10.21 4.96 23.07
N ASN A 261 11.48 4.68 22.81
CA ASN A 261 12.30 5.46 21.89
C ASN A 261 11.84 5.28 20.44
N VAL A 262 11.48 4.05 20.05
CA VAL A 262 10.95 3.77 18.73
C VAL A 262 9.59 4.45 18.56
N ALA A 263 8.68 4.35 19.53
CA ALA A 263 7.38 5.01 19.45
C ALA A 263 7.49 6.54 19.32
N ALA A 264 8.44 7.16 20.05
CA ALA A 264 8.72 8.59 19.91
C ALA A 264 9.22 8.93 18.48
N ALA A 265 10.18 8.17 17.96
CA ALA A 265 10.68 8.37 16.60
C ALA A 265 9.61 8.16 15.52
N VAL A 266 8.73 7.16 15.68
CA VAL A 266 7.59 6.97 14.77
C VAL A 266 6.67 8.18 14.79
N LYS A 267 6.32 8.67 15.99
CA LYS A 267 5.47 9.86 16.12
C LYS A 267 6.11 11.08 15.46
N ASP A 268 7.37 11.38 15.77
CA ASP A 268 8.08 12.53 15.19
C ASP A 268 8.21 12.42 13.67
N PHE A 269 8.41 11.21 13.14
CA PHE A 269 8.47 10.96 11.71
C PHE A 269 7.12 11.20 11.03
N THR A 270 6.05 10.63 11.58
CA THR A 270 4.69 10.80 11.08
C THR A 270 4.25 12.27 11.13
N ASP A 271 4.42 12.95 12.27
CA ASP A 271 4.08 14.37 12.43
C ASP A 271 4.91 15.30 11.52
N GLY A 272 6.12 14.86 11.14
CA GLY A 272 6.99 15.59 10.23
C GLY A 272 6.61 15.46 8.76
N ILE A 273 5.91 14.39 8.36
CA ILE A 273 5.50 14.13 6.97
C ILE A 273 4.04 14.52 6.73
N GLU A 274 3.13 14.20 7.65
CA GLU A 274 1.68 14.35 7.44
C GLU A 274 1.19 15.81 7.48
N ASP A 275 2.00 16.70 8.05
CA ASP A 275 1.65 18.11 8.25
C ASP A 275 1.85 18.93 6.97
N ILE A 276 0.73 19.29 6.34
CA ILE A 276 0.73 20.00 5.05
C ILE A 276 1.36 21.39 5.11
N GLU A 277 1.30 22.09 6.25
CA GLU A 277 1.95 23.39 6.39
C GLU A 277 3.47 23.21 6.29
N LYS A 278 4.01 22.17 6.93
CA LYS A 278 5.43 21.82 6.83
C LYS A 278 5.84 21.43 5.42
N VAL A 279 4.96 20.78 4.65
CA VAL A 279 5.19 20.43 3.24
C VAL A 279 5.29 21.70 2.39
N GLU A 280 4.39 22.66 2.58
CA GLU A 280 4.38 23.93 1.84
C GLU A 280 5.62 24.79 2.12
N PHE A 281 6.23 24.66 3.30
CA PHE A 281 7.52 25.28 3.65
C PHE A 281 8.75 24.41 3.34
N GLU A 282 8.60 23.31 2.60
CA GLU A 282 9.67 22.35 2.25
C GLU A 282 10.47 21.87 3.49
N SER A 283 9.79 21.72 4.62
CA SER A 283 10.42 21.36 5.90
C SER A 283 11.04 19.97 5.84
N LEU A 284 12.28 19.87 6.32
CA LEU A 284 12.99 18.59 6.46
C LEU A 284 12.91 18.03 7.88
N SER A 285 11.95 18.49 8.67
CA SER A 285 11.80 18.12 10.08
C SER A 285 11.57 16.61 10.30
N TYR A 286 11.07 15.90 9.29
CA TYR A 286 10.92 14.45 9.32
C TYR A 286 12.25 13.67 9.22
N LEU A 287 13.30 14.25 8.61
CA LEU A 287 14.52 13.51 8.27
C LEU A 287 15.24 12.90 9.47
N PRO A 288 15.46 13.58 10.60
CA PRO A 288 16.16 12.98 11.74
C PRO A 288 15.46 11.72 12.26
N ALA A 289 14.13 11.74 12.34
CA ALA A 289 13.34 10.61 12.76
C ALA A 289 13.34 9.48 11.71
N ALA A 290 13.21 9.83 10.42
CA ALA A 290 13.33 8.89 9.29
C ALA A 290 14.66 8.13 9.30
N GLN A 291 15.77 8.86 9.54
CA GLN A 291 17.11 8.31 9.63
C GLN A 291 17.28 7.42 10.85
N LYS A 292 16.76 7.85 12.00
CA LYS A 292 16.81 7.05 13.23
C LYS A 292 16.10 5.71 13.06
N LEU A 293 14.93 5.72 12.44
CA LEU A 293 14.16 4.52 12.15
C LEU A 293 14.87 3.64 11.12
N TYR A 294 15.49 4.19 10.07
CA TYR A 294 16.31 3.44 9.12
C TYR A 294 17.49 2.72 9.82
N GLN A 295 18.22 3.43 10.69
CA GLN A 295 19.33 2.87 11.48
C GLN A 295 18.90 1.69 12.35
N TRP A 296 17.66 1.68 12.83
CA TRP A 296 17.13 0.60 13.65
C TRP A 296 16.52 -0.53 12.83
N LEU A 297 15.81 -0.25 11.75
CA LEU A 297 15.02 -1.25 11.03
C LEU A 297 15.76 -1.88 9.85
N ILE A 298 16.66 -1.16 9.21
CA ILE A 298 17.24 -1.54 7.90
C ILE A 298 18.75 -1.72 7.98
N GLU A 299 19.46 -0.72 8.52
CA GLU A 299 20.93 -0.72 8.56
C GLU A 299 21.55 -2.01 9.15
N PRO A 300 21.02 -2.62 10.23
CA PRO A 300 21.61 -3.83 10.82
C PRO A 300 21.48 -5.09 9.94
N LEU A 301 20.71 -5.02 8.86
CA LEU A 301 20.46 -6.09 7.88
C LEU A 301 21.04 -5.76 6.49
N ALA A 302 21.67 -4.59 6.32
CA ALA A 302 22.03 -4.07 5.01
C ALA A 302 23.05 -4.95 4.26
N ALA A 303 23.99 -5.56 4.99
CA ALA A 303 25.01 -6.43 4.38
C ALA A 303 24.37 -7.67 3.74
N GLU A 304 23.39 -8.27 4.41
CA GLU A 304 22.73 -9.48 3.94
C GLU A 304 21.71 -9.20 2.84
N LEU A 305 20.96 -8.10 2.96
CA LEU A 305 20.09 -7.59 1.89
C LEU A 305 20.89 -7.34 0.60
N GLN A 306 22.09 -6.73 0.71
CA GLN A 306 22.96 -6.48 -0.44
C GLN A 306 23.57 -7.77 -1.00
N ALA A 307 24.04 -8.69 -0.15
CA ALA A 307 24.67 -9.94 -0.56
C ALA A 307 23.72 -10.83 -1.37
N GLU A 308 22.43 -10.86 -1.00
CA GLU A 308 21.40 -11.60 -1.72
C GLU A 308 20.74 -10.79 -2.85
N LYS A 309 21.12 -9.52 -3.01
CA LYS A 309 20.58 -8.58 -4.01
C LYS A 309 19.06 -8.44 -3.88
N ILE A 310 18.57 -8.36 -2.64
CA ILE A 310 17.15 -8.17 -2.36
C ILE A 310 16.67 -6.87 -3.00
N ASP A 311 15.51 -6.91 -3.65
CA ASP A 311 14.84 -5.76 -4.25
C ASP A 311 13.39 -5.59 -3.77
N ASN A 312 12.84 -6.60 -3.10
CA ASN A 312 11.48 -6.61 -2.57
C ASN A 312 11.49 -6.98 -1.08
N ILE A 313 10.87 -6.15 -0.24
CA ILE A 313 10.77 -6.40 1.20
C ILE A 313 9.32 -6.38 1.64
N SER A 314 8.86 -7.50 2.21
CA SER A 314 7.60 -7.58 2.94
C SER A 314 7.85 -7.45 4.43
N PHE A 315 7.24 -6.46 5.08
CA PHE A 315 7.39 -6.26 6.51
C PHE A 315 6.21 -6.87 7.27
N ILE A 316 6.51 -7.57 8.36
CA ILE A 316 5.54 -8.03 9.35
C ILE A 316 5.86 -7.32 10.66
N LEU A 317 4.99 -6.40 11.04
CA LEU A 317 5.28 -5.38 12.04
C LEU A 317 4.38 -5.53 13.26
N ASP A 318 4.95 -5.29 14.44
CA ASP A 318 4.20 -5.10 15.70
C ASP A 318 3.25 -3.89 15.56
N GLU A 319 2.07 -3.95 16.17
CA GLU A 319 0.97 -2.97 16.18
C GLU A 319 1.41 -1.52 15.86
N LYS A 320 2.28 -0.95 16.69
CA LYS A 320 2.67 0.48 16.62
C LYS A 320 3.66 0.84 15.51
N LEU A 321 4.18 -0.14 14.79
CA LEU A 321 5.12 0.07 13.70
C LEU A 321 4.41 0.03 12.33
N ARG A 322 3.17 -0.45 12.28
CA ARG A 322 2.40 -0.63 11.03
C ARG A 322 2.08 0.67 10.29
N SER A 323 2.04 1.80 11.00
CA SER A 323 1.76 3.12 10.43
C SER A 323 3.00 3.88 9.94
N ILE A 324 4.19 3.27 10.01
CA ILE A 324 5.42 3.92 9.55
C ILE A 324 5.36 4.05 8.01
N PRO A 325 5.61 5.24 7.43
CA PRO A 325 5.81 5.37 5.99
C PRO A 325 7.18 4.79 5.60
N LEU A 326 7.25 3.46 5.55
CA LEU A 326 8.49 2.70 5.33
C LEU A 326 9.25 3.14 4.08
N ALA A 327 8.52 3.48 3.02
CA ALA A 327 9.08 3.98 1.76
C ALA A 327 9.94 5.24 1.95
N ALA A 328 9.59 6.10 2.92
CA ALA A 328 10.28 7.34 3.24
C ALA A 328 11.34 7.21 4.36
N LEU A 329 11.61 6.01 4.87
CA LEU A 329 12.80 5.80 5.70
C LEU A 329 14.05 6.20 4.92
N HIS A 330 14.98 6.91 5.56
CA HIS A 330 16.09 7.55 4.86
C HIS A 330 17.43 7.06 5.39
N SER A 331 18.36 6.67 4.52
CA SER A 331 19.62 6.03 4.94
C SER A 331 20.57 6.92 5.75
N GLY A 332 20.30 8.22 5.79
CA GLY A 332 21.24 9.19 6.36
C GLY A 332 22.40 9.46 5.41
N THR A 333 23.32 10.30 5.86
CA THR A 333 24.29 11.02 5.03
C THR A 333 25.60 10.26 4.84
N ASP A 334 26.36 10.69 3.85
CA ASP A 334 27.81 10.52 3.71
C ASP A 334 28.57 11.84 3.97
N GLY A 335 28.22 12.59 5.02
CA GLY A 335 28.91 13.84 5.39
C GLY A 335 27.98 14.96 5.88
N ASN A 336 28.24 16.20 5.46
CA ASN A 336 27.57 17.41 6.00
C ASN A 336 26.16 17.66 5.43
N ASN A 337 25.64 16.84 4.50
CA ASN A 337 24.31 17.03 3.91
C ASN A 337 23.32 15.96 4.43
N PRO A 338 22.35 16.30 5.32
CA PRO A 338 21.33 15.37 5.82
C PRO A 338 20.50 14.67 4.72
N GLN A 339 20.46 15.22 3.51
CA GLN A 339 19.69 14.70 2.37
C GLN A 339 20.50 13.89 1.36
N SER A 340 21.83 13.74 1.52
CA SER A 340 22.64 13.01 0.52
C SER A 340 22.38 11.50 0.47
N GLY A 341 21.69 10.99 1.50
CA GLY A 341 21.24 9.61 1.56
C GLY A 341 20.16 9.26 0.55
N LYS A 342 19.61 8.06 0.75
CA LYS A 342 18.59 7.49 -0.11
C LYS A 342 17.37 7.10 0.70
N PHE A 343 16.19 7.36 0.14
CA PHE A 343 14.95 6.80 0.66
C PHE A 343 14.92 5.28 0.43
N LEU A 344 14.23 4.55 1.31
CA LEU A 344 14.16 3.10 1.22
C LEU A 344 13.54 2.63 -0.10
N VAL A 345 12.54 3.36 -0.59
CA VAL A 345 11.88 3.11 -1.89
C VAL A 345 12.82 3.17 -3.09
N GLU A 346 13.94 3.90 -2.99
CA GLU A 346 14.95 3.93 -4.06
C GLU A 346 15.65 2.58 -4.21
N LYS A 347 15.74 1.80 -3.12
CA LYS A 347 16.41 0.49 -3.10
C LYS A 347 15.44 -0.68 -3.21
N TYR A 348 14.29 -0.61 -2.55
CA TYR A 348 13.40 -1.75 -2.40
C TYR A 348 11.94 -1.38 -2.70
N ALA A 349 11.21 -2.29 -3.32
CA ALA A 349 9.76 -2.28 -3.31
C ALA A 349 9.25 -2.85 -1.98
N ILE A 350 8.27 -2.19 -1.38
CA ILE A 350 7.93 -2.37 0.04
C ILE A 350 6.44 -2.67 0.21
N ALA A 351 6.14 -3.72 0.95
CA ALA A 351 4.78 -4.08 1.34
C ALA A 351 4.70 -4.44 2.83
N LEU A 352 3.47 -4.45 3.37
CA LEU A 352 3.13 -4.91 4.70
C LEU A 352 2.33 -6.21 4.61
N MET A 353 2.60 -7.15 5.51
CA MET A 353 1.77 -8.34 5.70
C MET A 353 1.33 -8.42 7.16
N PRO A 354 0.07 -8.83 7.44
CA PRO A 354 -0.36 -9.18 8.79
C PRO A 354 0.48 -10.30 9.41
N SER A 355 0.59 -11.41 8.68
CA SER A 355 1.49 -12.55 8.92
C SER A 355 1.63 -13.35 7.62
N LEU A 356 2.64 -14.23 7.52
CA LEU A 356 2.71 -15.15 6.37
C LEU A 356 1.56 -16.16 6.40
N THR A 357 1.20 -16.62 7.60
CA THR A 357 0.14 -17.62 7.82
C THR A 357 -1.23 -17.16 7.30
N LEU A 358 -1.55 -15.87 7.49
CA LEU A 358 -2.81 -15.27 7.04
C LEU A 358 -2.80 -14.83 5.57
N THR A 359 -1.62 -14.73 4.94
CA THR A 359 -1.49 -14.13 3.61
C THR A 359 -1.47 -15.17 2.49
N ASP A 360 -2.33 -14.98 1.48
CA ASP A 360 -2.22 -15.71 0.22
C ASP A 360 -1.07 -15.16 -0.63
N ILE A 361 0.12 -15.68 -0.36
CA ILE A 361 1.40 -15.33 -0.98
C ILE A 361 1.63 -16.01 -2.35
N ARG A 362 0.56 -16.44 -3.03
CA ARG A 362 0.65 -16.93 -4.42
C ARG A 362 0.62 -15.77 -5.39
N TYR A 363 1.66 -15.69 -6.24
CA TYR A 363 1.68 -14.77 -7.38
C TYR A 363 0.40 -14.88 -8.21
N THR A 364 -0.15 -13.73 -8.60
CA THR A 364 -1.32 -13.65 -9.47
C THR A 364 -1.06 -12.60 -10.55
N ASP A 365 -1.04 -13.02 -11.81
CA ASP A 365 -0.93 -12.09 -12.93
C ASP A 365 -2.25 -11.34 -13.12
N ILE A 366 -2.19 -10.01 -13.00
CA ILE A 366 -3.37 -9.13 -13.10
C ILE A 366 -3.48 -8.40 -14.44
N ARG A 367 -2.62 -8.68 -15.41
CA ARG A 367 -2.68 -8.05 -16.75
C ARG A 367 -4.02 -8.28 -17.45
N ASN A 368 -4.64 -9.44 -17.24
CA ASN A 368 -5.94 -9.78 -17.82
C ASN A 368 -7.12 -9.60 -16.84
N ALA A 369 -6.89 -9.03 -15.66
CA ALA A 369 -7.94 -8.83 -14.67
C ALA A 369 -8.99 -7.82 -15.19
N LYS A 370 -10.26 -8.05 -14.87
CA LYS A 370 -11.28 -7.00 -15.04
C LYS A 370 -11.16 -5.98 -13.93
N VAL A 371 -11.33 -4.71 -14.28
CA VAL A 371 -11.26 -3.57 -13.36
C VAL A 371 -12.66 -2.98 -13.16
N LEU A 372 -13.09 -2.88 -11.90
CA LEU A 372 -14.24 -2.08 -11.48
C LEU A 372 -13.71 -0.81 -10.81
N ALA A 373 -14.05 0.34 -11.37
CA ALA A 373 -13.63 1.64 -10.87
C ALA A 373 -14.86 2.43 -10.43
N MET A 374 -14.92 2.83 -9.17
CA MET A 374 -16.06 3.59 -8.64
C MET A 374 -15.57 4.76 -7.80
N GLY A 375 -16.30 5.88 -7.81
CA GLY A 375 -15.94 7.02 -6.99
C GLY A 375 -17.02 8.09 -6.90
N ALA A 376 -16.83 9.02 -5.96
CA ALA A 376 -17.68 10.19 -5.79
C ALA A 376 -16.82 11.46 -5.77
N SER A 377 -17.06 12.33 -6.75
CA SER A 377 -16.54 13.70 -6.79
C SER A 377 -17.52 14.69 -6.14
N GLU A 378 -18.80 14.35 -6.18
CA GLU A 378 -19.91 15.07 -5.55
C GLU A 378 -20.69 14.09 -4.67
N PHE A 379 -21.44 14.62 -3.71
CA PHE A 379 -22.17 13.83 -2.72
C PHE A 379 -23.59 14.34 -2.60
N ALA A 380 -24.53 13.44 -2.24
CA ALA A 380 -25.91 13.83 -2.01
C ALA A 380 -26.00 14.96 -0.95
N PRO A 381 -26.92 15.93 -1.09
CA PRO A 381 -26.92 17.15 -0.26
C PRO A 381 -26.96 16.90 1.26
N ASP A 382 -27.56 15.80 1.69
CA ASP A 382 -27.68 15.38 3.09
C ASP A 382 -26.37 14.82 3.68
N GLN A 383 -25.41 14.42 2.84
CA GLN A 383 -24.11 13.87 3.28
C GLN A 383 -23.15 14.95 3.79
N ARG A 384 -23.29 16.19 3.32
CA ARG A 384 -22.49 17.37 3.74
C ARG A 384 -20.98 17.16 3.62
N GLN A 385 -20.54 16.53 2.54
CA GLN A 385 -19.13 16.27 2.26
C GLN A 385 -18.57 17.29 1.28
N THR A 386 -17.28 17.61 1.44
CA THR A 386 -16.56 18.49 0.51
C THR A 386 -16.36 17.77 -0.83
N PRO A 387 -16.61 18.42 -1.98
CA PRO A 387 -16.34 17.83 -3.29
C PRO A 387 -14.88 17.39 -3.48
N LEU A 388 -14.68 16.34 -4.27
CA LEU A 388 -13.38 15.81 -4.67
C LEU A 388 -13.20 15.92 -6.19
N PRO A 389 -12.83 17.11 -6.72
CA PRO A 389 -12.83 17.37 -8.16
C PRO A 389 -11.86 16.50 -8.97
N PHE A 390 -10.87 15.87 -8.32
CA PHE A 390 -9.89 14.99 -8.98
C PHE A 390 -10.39 13.56 -9.21
N VAL A 391 -11.44 13.11 -8.52
CA VAL A 391 -11.95 11.73 -8.63
C VAL A 391 -12.31 11.32 -10.06
N PRO A 392 -13.02 12.12 -10.88
CA PRO A 392 -13.36 11.74 -12.24
C PRO A 392 -12.11 11.50 -13.10
N LEU A 393 -11.06 12.30 -12.86
CA LEU A 393 -9.79 12.19 -13.56
C LEU A 393 -9.03 10.94 -13.14
N GLU A 394 -9.02 10.63 -11.86
CA GLU A 394 -8.40 9.42 -11.32
C GLU A 394 -9.02 8.15 -11.93
N LEU A 395 -10.36 8.08 -11.99
CA LEU A 395 -11.03 6.96 -12.65
C LEU A 395 -10.69 6.88 -14.15
N SER A 396 -10.56 8.04 -14.82
CA SER A 396 -10.18 8.10 -16.25
C SER A 396 -8.71 7.78 -16.53
N ALA A 397 -7.86 7.89 -15.51
CA ALA A 397 -6.43 7.59 -15.59
C ALA A 397 -6.16 6.08 -15.57
N ILE A 398 -7.14 5.27 -15.18
CA ILE A 398 -7.07 3.81 -15.31
C ILE A 398 -7.03 3.45 -16.81
N PRO A 399 -5.96 2.79 -17.30
CA PRO A 399 -5.78 2.48 -18.71
C PRO A 399 -6.94 1.69 -19.32
N ARG A 400 -7.40 2.14 -20.51
CA ARG A 400 -8.42 1.42 -21.29
C ARG A 400 -7.91 0.08 -21.81
N GLU A 401 -6.64 -0.02 -22.18
CA GLU A 401 -6.03 -1.27 -22.59
C GLU A 401 -4.98 -1.68 -21.56
N PRO A 402 -4.96 -2.95 -21.10
CA PRO A 402 -5.81 -4.07 -21.55
C PRO A 402 -7.18 -4.18 -20.83
N TRP A 403 -7.50 -3.31 -19.87
CA TRP A 403 -8.52 -3.61 -18.86
C TRP A 403 -9.96 -3.22 -19.19
N LYS A 404 -10.19 -2.19 -20.01
CA LYS A 404 -11.50 -1.60 -20.33
C LYS A 404 -12.37 -1.47 -19.07
N PRO A 405 -11.97 -0.60 -18.11
CA PRO A 405 -12.59 -0.56 -16.78
C PRO A 405 -14.08 -0.24 -16.84
N ALA A 406 -14.87 -0.92 -16.01
CA ALA A 406 -16.25 -0.51 -15.75
C ALA A 406 -16.20 0.63 -14.72
N ALA A 407 -16.57 1.85 -15.13
CA ALA A 407 -16.45 3.06 -14.32
C ALA A 407 -17.82 3.59 -13.87
N PHE A 408 -17.98 3.91 -12.59
CA PHE A 408 -19.21 4.46 -12.02
C PHE A 408 -18.90 5.66 -11.12
N LEU A 409 -19.50 6.82 -11.42
CA LEU A 409 -19.25 8.08 -10.73
C LEU A 409 -20.52 8.58 -10.02
N ASN A 410 -20.34 9.28 -8.89
CA ASN A 410 -21.39 10.00 -8.15
C ASN A 410 -22.63 9.14 -7.89
N GLU A 411 -23.79 9.45 -8.46
CA GLU A 411 -25.07 8.75 -8.25
C GLU A 411 -24.98 7.24 -8.53
N SER A 412 -24.00 6.83 -9.34
CA SER A 412 -23.75 5.42 -9.64
C SER A 412 -22.79 4.74 -8.66
N PHE A 413 -22.13 5.49 -7.77
CA PHE A 413 -21.28 4.97 -6.70
C PHE A 413 -22.07 4.79 -5.40
N THR A 414 -22.83 3.70 -5.37
CA THR A 414 -23.65 3.27 -4.22
C THR A 414 -23.29 1.84 -3.82
N LEU A 415 -23.61 1.45 -2.58
CA LEU A 415 -23.36 0.10 -2.08
C LEU A 415 -24.08 -0.95 -2.93
N ASN A 416 -25.36 -0.71 -3.24
CA ASN A 416 -26.15 -1.60 -4.06
C ASN A 416 -25.55 -1.82 -5.46
N ASN A 417 -25.05 -0.76 -6.10
CA ASN A 417 -24.40 -0.92 -7.40
C ASN A 417 -23.05 -1.67 -7.27
N LEU A 418 -22.24 -1.37 -6.24
CA LEU A 418 -21.00 -2.11 -5.99
C LEU A 418 -21.27 -3.62 -5.85
N GLU A 419 -22.25 -4.01 -5.03
CA GLU A 419 -22.62 -5.41 -4.86
C GLU A 419 -23.15 -6.03 -6.17
N MET A 420 -24.02 -5.31 -6.89
CA MET A 420 -24.59 -5.76 -8.16
C MET A 420 -23.51 -6.01 -9.21
N GLN A 421 -22.59 -5.07 -9.41
CA GLN A 421 -21.49 -5.22 -10.37
C GLN A 421 -20.63 -6.43 -10.03
N ARG A 422 -20.27 -6.59 -8.74
CA ARG A 422 -19.47 -7.73 -8.30
C ARG A 422 -20.18 -9.07 -8.46
N ARG A 423 -21.50 -9.13 -8.33
CA ARG A 423 -22.28 -10.35 -8.60
C ARG A 423 -22.41 -10.64 -10.10
N SER A 424 -22.37 -9.61 -10.94
CA SER A 424 -22.55 -9.78 -12.39
C SER A 424 -21.34 -10.43 -13.09
N GLN A 425 -20.13 -10.16 -12.62
CA GLN A 425 -18.90 -10.75 -13.16
C GLN A 425 -17.71 -10.61 -12.19
N PRO A 426 -16.66 -11.46 -12.32
CA PRO A 426 -15.47 -11.34 -11.50
C PRO A 426 -14.62 -10.12 -11.88
N PHE A 427 -14.42 -9.22 -10.91
CA PHE A 427 -13.46 -8.12 -10.99
C PHE A 427 -12.22 -8.45 -10.14
N GLY A 428 -11.09 -8.65 -10.82
CA GLY A 428 -9.82 -8.94 -10.15
C GLY A 428 -9.21 -7.70 -9.50
N ILE A 429 -9.54 -6.51 -10.02
CA ILE A 429 -9.13 -5.22 -9.48
C ILE A 429 -10.37 -4.39 -9.19
N ILE A 430 -10.46 -3.82 -7.99
CA ILE A 430 -11.50 -2.87 -7.62
C ILE A 430 -10.84 -1.60 -7.12
N HIS A 431 -11.29 -0.45 -7.61
CA HIS A 431 -10.76 0.86 -7.26
C HIS A 431 -11.90 1.74 -6.74
N LEU A 432 -11.73 2.25 -5.52
CA LEU A 432 -12.69 3.14 -4.87
C LEU A 432 -12.00 4.49 -4.59
N ALA A 433 -12.48 5.56 -5.22
CA ALA A 433 -11.95 6.92 -5.08
C ALA A 433 -12.99 7.86 -4.44
N THR A 434 -12.76 8.25 -3.18
CA THR A 434 -13.73 9.00 -2.37
C THR A 434 -13.12 9.49 -1.04
N HIS A 435 -13.93 10.08 -0.15
CA HIS A 435 -13.55 10.29 1.24
C HIS A 435 -13.60 8.98 2.04
N ALA A 436 -12.69 8.83 2.98
CA ALA A 436 -12.79 7.87 4.05
C ALA A 436 -12.32 8.55 5.33
N GLN A 437 -12.85 8.09 6.45
CA GLN A 437 -12.46 8.58 7.76
C GLN A 437 -12.17 7.39 8.65
N PHE A 438 -10.94 7.35 9.15
CA PHE A 438 -10.57 6.48 10.26
C PHE A 438 -10.64 7.27 11.56
N LYS A 439 -11.37 6.76 12.54
CA LYS A 439 -11.42 7.30 13.90
C LYS A 439 -10.99 6.22 14.88
N SER A 440 -9.99 6.54 15.69
CA SER A 440 -9.58 5.69 16.79
C SER A 440 -10.72 5.43 17.78
N GLY A 441 -10.70 4.24 18.38
CA GLY A 441 -11.78 3.75 19.23
C GLY A 441 -12.76 2.86 18.46
N PRO A 442 -14.07 2.89 18.77
CA PRO A 442 -15.01 1.92 18.21
C PRO A 442 -15.05 1.95 16.66
N PRO A 443 -14.85 0.81 15.97
CA PRO A 443 -14.74 0.74 14.51
C PRO A 443 -15.91 1.34 13.74
N GLU A 444 -17.13 1.33 14.31
CA GLU A 444 -18.34 1.92 13.72
C GLU A 444 -18.25 3.43 13.48
N ASN A 445 -17.30 4.12 14.13
CA ASN A 445 -17.06 5.55 13.91
C ASN A 445 -16.26 5.84 12.64
N SER A 446 -15.71 4.79 12.02
CA SER A 446 -14.95 4.86 10.77
C SER A 446 -15.83 4.45 9.58
N PHE A 447 -15.72 5.17 8.46
CA PHE A 447 -16.47 4.86 7.25
C PHE A 447 -15.73 5.20 5.95
N ILE A 448 -16.13 4.53 4.86
CA ILE A 448 -15.89 4.97 3.47
C ILE A 448 -17.14 5.73 3.02
N GLN A 449 -16.97 6.92 2.48
CA GLN A 449 -18.09 7.71 1.97
C GLN A 449 -18.50 7.22 0.59
N LEU A 450 -19.75 6.80 0.42
CA LEU A 450 -20.40 6.58 -0.87
C LEU A 450 -21.13 7.87 -1.28
N TRP A 451 -21.68 7.93 -2.50
CA TRP A 451 -22.38 9.14 -2.94
C TRP A 451 -23.59 9.50 -2.06
N ASN A 452 -24.39 8.51 -1.67
CA ASN A 452 -25.62 8.67 -0.89
C ASN A 452 -25.53 8.24 0.58
N ASP A 453 -24.44 7.59 1.00
CA ASP A 453 -24.39 6.95 2.32
C ASP A 453 -22.94 6.74 2.78
N LYS A 454 -22.77 6.22 4.00
CA LYS A 454 -21.50 5.84 4.58
C LYS A 454 -21.44 4.34 4.72
N LEU A 455 -20.42 3.71 4.15
CA LEU A 455 -20.10 2.30 4.38
C LEU A 455 -19.26 2.20 5.67
N PRO A 456 -19.81 1.70 6.78
CA PRO A 456 -19.06 1.58 8.03
C PRO A 456 -17.92 0.58 7.88
N LEU A 457 -16.83 0.80 8.61
CA LEU A 457 -15.66 -0.07 8.62
C LEU A 457 -16.05 -1.54 8.93
N THR A 458 -16.97 -1.75 9.86
CA THR A 458 -17.48 -3.07 10.26
C THR A 458 -18.26 -3.81 9.17
N GLU A 459 -18.76 -3.11 8.15
CA GLU A 459 -19.49 -3.70 7.03
C GLU A 459 -18.59 -4.02 5.84
N VAL A 460 -17.38 -3.44 5.78
CA VAL A 460 -16.42 -3.72 4.70
C VAL A 460 -16.11 -5.20 4.59
N GLN A 461 -16.07 -5.91 5.72
CA GLN A 461 -15.82 -7.36 5.72
C GLN A 461 -17.00 -8.19 5.16
N ASN A 462 -18.21 -7.63 5.17
CA ASN A 462 -19.43 -8.33 4.75
C ASN A 462 -19.61 -8.29 3.21
N LEU A 463 -18.82 -7.48 2.52
CA LEU A 463 -18.89 -7.34 1.07
C LEU A 463 -18.44 -8.62 0.32
N SER A 464 -17.99 -9.67 1.00
CA SER A 464 -17.63 -10.96 0.36
C SER A 464 -16.55 -10.80 -0.72
N TRP A 465 -15.42 -10.16 -0.40
CA TRP A 465 -14.35 -9.86 -1.37
C TRP A 465 -13.66 -11.09 -1.95
N ASN A 466 -13.83 -12.26 -1.34
CA ASN A 466 -13.36 -13.55 -1.85
C ASN A 466 -14.30 -14.20 -2.88
N ASN A 467 -15.52 -13.69 -3.08
CA ASN A 467 -16.51 -14.29 -3.98
C ASN A 467 -17.32 -13.23 -4.75
N PRO A 468 -16.98 -12.94 -6.02
CA PRO A 468 -15.77 -13.39 -6.72
C PRO A 468 -14.50 -12.76 -6.11
N PRO A 469 -13.32 -13.43 -6.23
CA PRO A 469 -12.09 -13.03 -5.56
C PRO A 469 -11.49 -11.75 -6.13
N VAL A 470 -11.20 -10.81 -5.24
CA VAL A 470 -10.49 -9.56 -5.55
C VAL A 470 -8.99 -9.74 -5.29
N THR A 471 -8.19 -9.55 -6.34
CA THR A 471 -6.72 -9.64 -6.24
C THR A 471 -6.11 -8.34 -5.75
N LEU A 472 -6.67 -7.21 -6.14
CA LEU A 472 -6.23 -5.89 -5.71
C LEU A 472 -7.44 -4.99 -5.42
N LEU A 473 -7.55 -4.51 -4.19
CA LEU A 473 -8.45 -3.41 -3.82
C LEU A 473 -7.61 -2.14 -3.67
N VAL A 474 -7.91 -1.11 -4.44
CA VAL A 474 -7.31 0.21 -4.31
C VAL A 474 -8.31 1.11 -3.59
N LEU A 475 -7.97 1.49 -2.36
CA LEU A 475 -8.73 2.42 -1.53
C LEU A 475 -8.11 3.81 -1.63
N SER A 476 -8.41 4.51 -2.71
CA SER A 476 -8.00 5.90 -2.93
C SER A 476 -8.88 6.85 -2.13
N ALA A 477 -8.72 6.76 -0.83
CA ALA A 477 -9.42 7.53 0.17
C ALA A 477 -8.52 7.69 1.38
N CYS A 478 -8.75 8.70 2.21
CA CYS A 478 -7.83 9.10 3.27
C CYS A 478 -7.83 8.12 4.45
N GLN A 479 -6.64 7.87 5.02
CA GLN A 479 -6.44 7.04 6.22
C GLN A 479 -6.99 5.60 6.11
N THR A 480 -7.04 5.02 4.91
CA THR A 480 -7.59 3.67 4.69
C THR A 480 -6.68 2.51 5.11
N ALA A 481 -5.39 2.78 5.29
CA ALA A 481 -4.39 1.89 5.85
C ALA A 481 -3.90 2.32 7.25
N ARG A 482 -4.51 3.37 7.83
CA ARG A 482 -4.26 3.79 9.21
C ARG A 482 -5.10 2.93 10.14
N GLY A 483 -4.49 2.44 11.21
CA GLY A 483 -5.13 1.60 12.20
C GLY A 483 -4.62 1.89 13.61
N ASP A 484 -5.28 1.29 14.59
CA ASP A 484 -4.85 1.20 15.97
C ASP A 484 -5.22 -0.17 16.56
N ARG A 485 -5.12 -0.32 17.88
CA ARG A 485 -5.47 -1.57 18.59
C ARG A 485 -6.89 -2.06 18.35
N ASP A 486 -7.80 -1.12 18.16
CA ASP A 486 -9.22 -1.42 17.99
C ASP A 486 -9.55 -1.64 16.51
N ALA A 487 -8.64 -1.23 15.59
CA ALA A 487 -8.75 -1.42 14.16
C ALA A 487 -7.41 -1.65 13.45
N GLU A 488 -6.83 -2.84 13.54
CA GLU A 488 -5.51 -3.16 12.98
C GLU A 488 -5.47 -2.98 11.45
N LEU A 489 -4.56 -2.13 10.97
CA LEU A 489 -4.46 -1.71 9.55
C LEU A 489 -5.75 -1.09 8.96
N GLY A 490 -6.71 -0.67 9.81
CA GLY A 490 -7.94 0.01 9.39
C GLY A 490 -8.76 -0.76 8.34
N PHE A 491 -9.20 -0.03 7.31
CA PHE A 491 -10.00 -0.57 6.21
C PHE A 491 -9.24 -1.65 5.42
N ALA A 492 -7.94 -1.44 5.23
CA ALA A 492 -7.11 -2.40 4.50
C ALA A 492 -6.99 -3.74 5.24
N GLY A 493 -6.88 -3.72 6.58
CA GLY A 493 -6.90 -4.93 7.40
C GLY A 493 -8.21 -5.71 7.28
N LEU A 494 -9.36 -5.03 7.33
CA LEU A 494 -10.67 -5.67 7.21
C LEU A 494 -10.99 -6.16 5.80
N ALA A 495 -10.62 -5.40 4.76
CA ALA A 495 -10.77 -5.84 3.38
C ALA A 495 -9.92 -7.10 3.12
N PHE A 496 -8.69 -7.13 3.64
CA PHE A 496 -7.84 -8.30 3.58
C PHE A 496 -8.46 -9.52 4.29
N LYS A 497 -9.00 -9.34 5.51
CA LYS A 497 -9.73 -10.40 6.22
C LYS A 497 -10.88 -10.96 5.39
N ALA A 498 -11.65 -10.09 4.73
CA ALA A 498 -12.75 -10.51 3.89
C ALA A 498 -12.32 -11.08 2.52
N GLY A 499 -11.01 -11.31 2.35
CA GLY A 499 -10.43 -12.17 1.35
C GLY A 499 -9.89 -11.45 0.12
N VAL A 500 -9.69 -10.13 0.20
CA VAL A 500 -8.86 -9.42 -0.78
C VAL A 500 -7.42 -9.90 -0.64
N LYS A 501 -6.76 -10.26 -1.74
CA LYS A 501 -5.34 -10.68 -1.68
C LYS A 501 -4.39 -9.54 -1.31
N SER A 502 -4.66 -8.34 -1.85
CA SER A 502 -3.82 -7.16 -1.67
C SER A 502 -4.67 -5.89 -1.61
N VAL A 503 -4.38 -5.01 -0.67
CA VAL A 503 -5.00 -3.70 -0.56
C VAL A 503 -3.93 -2.62 -0.73
N LEU A 504 -4.17 -1.67 -1.63
CA LEU A 504 -3.44 -0.42 -1.67
C LEU A 504 -4.25 0.63 -0.91
N GLY A 505 -3.75 1.12 0.21
CA GLY A 505 -4.44 2.09 1.06
C GLY A 505 -3.53 3.21 1.54
N SER A 506 -4.13 4.27 2.08
CA SER A 506 -3.40 5.48 2.51
C SER A 506 -3.22 5.55 4.03
N LEU A 507 -2.06 6.04 4.48
CA LEU A 507 -1.73 6.26 5.89
C LEU A 507 -2.29 7.59 6.42
N TRP A 508 -2.38 8.60 5.55
CA TRP A 508 -2.89 9.94 5.89
C TRP A 508 -3.72 10.56 4.76
N TYR A 509 -4.17 11.79 4.98
CA TYR A 509 -4.82 12.61 3.96
C TYR A 509 -3.78 13.09 2.95
N VAL A 510 -3.81 12.57 1.72
CA VAL A 510 -2.99 13.06 0.61
C VAL A 510 -3.86 13.95 -0.27
N ARG A 511 -3.44 15.19 -0.54
CA ARG A 511 -4.18 16.10 -1.42
C ARG A 511 -4.31 15.50 -2.84
N GLY A 512 -5.38 15.85 -3.54
CA GLY A 512 -5.71 15.27 -4.86
C GLY A 512 -4.63 15.44 -5.91
N GLU A 513 -3.84 16.52 -5.82
CA GLU A 513 -2.69 16.82 -6.69
C GLU A 513 -1.55 15.80 -6.54
N GLY A 514 -1.47 15.09 -5.41
CA GLY A 514 -0.53 13.98 -5.21
C GLY A 514 -1.13 12.61 -5.54
N THR A 515 -2.39 12.39 -5.17
CA THR A 515 -3.05 11.09 -5.35
C THR A 515 -3.28 10.74 -6.82
N LEU A 516 -3.76 11.69 -7.62
CA LEU A 516 -4.01 11.49 -9.06
C LEU A 516 -2.74 11.03 -9.82
N PRO A 517 -1.60 11.74 -9.76
CA PRO A 517 -0.38 11.30 -10.46
C PRO A 517 0.17 9.97 -9.96
N LEU A 518 0.08 9.70 -8.65
CA LEU A 518 0.49 8.41 -8.09
C LEU A 518 -0.33 7.26 -8.67
N MET A 519 -1.66 7.40 -8.70
CA MET A 519 -2.56 6.34 -9.18
C MET A 519 -2.45 6.15 -10.70
N ALA A 520 -2.36 7.23 -11.46
CA ALA A 520 -2.14 7.17 -12.90
C ALA A 520 -0.87 6.38 -13.24
N GLU A 521 0.23 6.68 -12.56
CA GLU A 521 1.50 5.98 -12.79
C GLU A 521 1.48 4.54 -12.27
N PHE A 522 0.87 4.30 -11.11
CA PHE A 522 0.71 2.97 -10.54
C PHE A 522 -0.01 2.01 -11.51
N TYR A 523 -1.16 2.43 -12.05
CA TYR A 523 -1.90 1.64 -13.03
C TYR A 523 -1.14 1.46 -14.33
N HIS A 524 -0.42 2.49 -14.79
CA HIS A 524 0.42 2.34 -15.96
C HIS A 524 1.50 1.27 -15.77
N GLN A 525 2.17 1.26 -14.62
CA GLN A 525 3.22 0.28 -14.35
C GLN A 525 2.65 -1.14 -14.21
N LEU A 526 1.43 -1.27 -13.69
CA LEU A 526 0.70 -2.52 -13.67
C LEU A 526 0.39 -3.09 -15.07
N THR A 527 0.06 -2.25 -16.07
CA THR A 527 -0.17 -2.76 -17.45
C THR A 527 1.10 -3.29 -18.11
N ARG A 528 2.29 -2.88 -17.64
CA ARG A 528 3.58 -3.36 -18.12
C ARG A 528 3.99 -4.72 -17.54
N GLY A 529 3.13 -5.35 -16.74
CA GLY A 529 3.36 -6.68 -16.17
C GLY A 529 4.28 -6.68 -14.94
N LYS A 530 4.55 -5.52 -14.35
CA LYS A 530 5.21 -5.45 -13.04
C LYS A 530 4.29 -5.99 -11.95
N ILE A 531 4.89 -6.64 -10.95
CA ILE A 531 4.18 -7.03 -9.72
C ILE A 531 3.65 -5.79 -8.98
N LYS A 532 2.59 -5.96 -8.19
CA LYS A 532 1.85 -4.85 -7.57
C LYS A 532 2.77 -3.89 -6.81
N VAL A 533 3.67 -4.42 -5.99
CA VAL A 533 4.56 -3.59 -5.16
C VAL A 533 5.63 -2.85 -5.98
N GLU A 534 6.13 -3.43 -7.08
CA GLU A 534 7.07 -2.77 -7.99
C GLU A 534 6.41 -1.66 -8.80
N SER A 535 5.13 -1.84 -9.15
CA SER A 535 4.32 -0.79 -9.77
C SER A 535 4.14 0.39 -8.83
N LEU A 536 3.85 0.14 -7.54
CA LEU A 536 3.77 1.21 -6.53
C LEU A 536 5.10 1.92 -6.38
N ARG A 537 6.19 1.17 -6.20
CA ARG A 537 7.55 1.74 -6.12
C ARG A 537 7.88 2.60 -7.32
N SER A 538 7.57 2.13 -8.53
CA SER A 538 7.84 2.86 -9.77
C SER A 538 7.12 4.21 -9.79
N ALA A 539 5.86 4.25 -9.33
CA ALA A 539 5.10 5.48 -9.19
C ALA A 539 5.69 6.43 -8.14
N GLN A 540 6.05 5.88 -6.97
CA GLN A 540 6.70 6.65 -5.91
C GLN A 540 8.03 7.25 -6.36
N MET A 541 8.83 6.47 -7.10
CA MET A 541 10.10 6.91 -7.68
C MET A 541 9.92 7.99 -8.75
N ALA A 542 8.91 7.87 -9.60
CA ALA A 542 8.61 8.88 -10.61
C ALA A 542 8.25 10.23 -9.96
N MET A 543 7.46 10.22 -8.89
CA MET A 543 7.12 11.43 -8.13
C MET A 543 8.34 12.01 -7.40
N LEU A 544 9.09 11.16 -6.67
CA LEU A 544 10.32 11.55 -5.97
C LEU A 544 11.33 12.21 -6.92
N GLN A 545 11.46 11.71 -8.14
CA GLN A 545 12.41 12.22 -9.14
C GLN A 545 11.88 13.43 -9.93
N GLY A 546 10.68 13.95 -9.61
CA GLY A 546 10.06 15.06 -10.32
C GLY A 546 9.74 14.74 -11.79
N LYS A 547 9.58 13.45 -12.10
CA LYS A 547 9.29 12.98 -13.46
C LYS A 547 7.80 13.02 -13.79
N VAL A 548 6.96 13.10 -12.76
CA VAL A 548 5.53 13.32 -12.92
C VAL A 548 5.27 14.81 -12.90
N LYS A 549 4.66 15.33 -13.98
CA LYS A 549 4.24 16.73 -14.04
C LYS A 549 2.78 16.79 -14.43
N ILE A 550 2.04 17.68 -13.77
CA ILE A 550 0.67 18.05 -14.12
C ILE A 550 0.78 19.39 -14.86
N ASP A 551 0.37 19.45 -16.11
CA ASP A 551 0.33 20.72 -16.83
C ASP A 551 -1.00 21.46 -16.64
N SER A 552 -1.09 22.68 -17.18
CA SER A 552 -2.26 23.55 -17.08
C SER A 552 -3.52 22.99 -17.74
N GLU A 553 -3.40 21.95 -18.58
CA GLU A 553 -4.53 21.24 -19.20
C GLU A 553 -4.89 19.97 -18.43
N GLY A 554 -4.19 19.69 -17.32
CA GLY A 554 -4.39 18.51 -16.49
C GLY A 554 -3.73 17.25 -17.01
N LEU A 555 -2.83 17.36 -17.99
CA LEU A 555 -2.11 16.22 -18.53
C LEU A 555 -1.02 15.82 -17.56
N ILE A 556 -0.99 14.53 -17.25
CA ILE A 556 0.05 13.92 -16.44
C ILE A 556 1.13 13.44 -17.41
N SER A 557 2.25 14.16 -17.48
CA SER A 557 3.43 13.69 -18.19
C SER A 557 4.29 12.87 -17.25
N ILE A 558 4.76 11.71 -17.73
CA ILE A 558 5.61 10.80 -16.97
C ILE A 558 6.77 10.40 -17.90
N ASP A 559 8.01 10.53 -17.43
CA ASP A 559 9.23 10.20 -18.19
C ASP A 559 9.33 10.92 -19.57
N ASN A 560 8.81 12.15 -19.68
CA ASN A 560 8.73 12.94 -20.94
C ASN A 560 7.78 12.34 -22.01
N GLU A 561 7.00 11.31 -21.68
CA GLU A 561 5.84 10.92 -22.48
C GLU A 561 4.64 11.73 -21.98
N SER A 562 4.21 12.72 -22.77
CA SER A 562 2.94 13.41 -22.53
C SER A 562 1.80 12.42 -22.76
N ARG A 563 1.04 12.12 -21.71
CA ARG A 563 -0.07 11.17 -21.79
C ARG A 563 -1.36 11.94 -21.71
N MET A 564 -2.12 11.84 -22.80
CA MET A 564 -3.52 12.20 -22.76
C MET A 564 -4.21 11.28 -21.75
N LEU A 565 -4.71 11.85 -20.65
CA LEU A 565 -5.71 11.17 -19.84
C LEU A 565 -6.86 10.79 -20.77
N SER A 566 -7.44 9.60 -20.55
CA SER A 566 -8.41 8.97 -21.46
C SER A 566 -9.70 9.78 -21.71
N SER A 567 -9.85 10.94 -21.06
CA SER A 567 -11.03 11.81 -21.12
C SER A 567 -11.11 12.68 -22.37
N GLY A 568 -9.98 13.00 -23.03
CA GLY A 568 -9.98 13.91 -24.19
C GLY A 568 -10.56 15.30 -23.91
N GLN A 569 -10.75 15.66 -22.64
CA GLN A 569 -11.27 16.96 -22.20
C GLN A 569 -10.17 17.70 -21.42
N PRO A 570 -9.79 18.93 -21.85
CA PRO A 570 -8.86 19.76 -21.10
C PRO A 570 -9.49 20.16 -19.76
N LEU A 571 -8.69 20.08 -18.70
CA LEU A 571 -9.12 20.49 -17.37
C LEU A 571 -9.40 21.99 -17.32
N LYS A 572 -10.51 22.36 -16.69
CA LYS A 572 -10.56 23.62 -15.92
C LYS A 572 -10.25 23.27 -14.47
N ILE A 573 -9.01 22.88 -14.20
CA ILE A 573 -8.47 22.98 -12.85
C ILE A 573 -8.36 24.47 -12.56
N ASP A 574 -8.79 24.89 -11.37
CA ASP A 574 -8.61 26.27 -10.94
C ASP A 574 -7.13 26.64 -11.09
N LEU A 575 -6.84 27.69 -11.87
CA LEU A 575 -5.51 28.04 -12.38
C LEU A 575 -4.46 28.25 -11.26
N GLU A 576 -4.86 28.37 -10.00
CA GLU A 576 -3.95 28.40 -8.85
C GLU A 576 -3.20 27.07 -8.60
N LEU A 577 -3.72 25.95 -9.12
CA LEU A 577 -3.10 24.62 -9.04
C LEU A 577 -2.22 24.29 -10.26
N SER A 578 -2.20 25.16 -11.28
CA SER A 578 -1.38 25.01 -12.49
C SER A 578 0.09 25.43 -12.32
N GLY A 579 0.50 25.73 -11.08
CA GLY A 579 1.89 25.86 -10.71
C GLY A 579 2.64 24.53 -10.85
N ASN A 580 3.95 24.60 -11.08
CA ASN A 580 4.84 23.44 -11.12
C ASN A 580 4.96 22.85 -9.69
N ILE A 581 3.90 22.21 -9.18
CA ILE A 581 3.84 21.66 -7.82
C ILE A 581 4.96 20.62 -7.70
N ASN A 582 5.86 20.84 -6.75
CA ASN A 582 6.93 19.90 -6.48
C ASN A 582 6.38 18.69 -5.72
N LEU A 583 6.11 17.61 -6.46
CA LEU A 583 5.63 16.35 -5.91
C LEU A 583 6.74 15.46 -5.31
N SER A 584 7.99 15.95 -5.24
CA SER A 584 9.12 15.17 -4.73
C SER A 584 9.08 14.95 -3.21
N HIS A 585 8.32 15.77 -2.47
CA HIS A 585 8.21 15.64 -1.03
C HIS A 585 7.52 14.31 -0.63
N PRO A 586 8.02 13.55 0.36
CA PRO A 586 7.48 12.24 0.75
C PRO A 586 6.01 12.23 1.14
N TYR A 587 5.45 13.37 1.54
CA TYR A 587 4.01 13.54 1.76
C TYR A 587 3.15 13.01 0.61
N TYR A 588 3.57 13.26 -0.64
CA TYR A 588 2.75 12.93 -1.82
C TYR A 588 2.84 11.47 -2.26
N TRP A 589 3.97 10.80 -2.01
CA TRP A 589 4.22 9.46 -2.55
C TRP A 589 4.37 8.37 -1.48
N SER A 590 4.78 8.70 -0.25
CA SER A 590 4.94 7.70 0.82
C SER A 590 3.67 7.47 1.64
N GLY A 591 2.59 8.20 1.33
CA GLY A 591 1.29 8.07 1.99
C GLY A 591 0.51 6.82 1.62
N PHE A 592 0.87 6.11 0.55
CA PHE A 592 0.21 4.86 0.15
C PHE A 592 1.11 3.66 0.40
N THR A 593 0.51 2.58 0.90
CA THR A 593 1.19 1.32 1.20
C THR A 593 0.41 0.11 0.68
N MET A 594 1.15 -0.92 0.26
CA MET A 594 0.59 -2.20 -0.16
C MET A 594 0.48 -3.13 1.05
N ILE A 595 -0.71 -3.63 1.35
CA ILE A 595 -1.00 -4.56 2.45
C ILE A 595 -1.45 -5.91 1.87
N GLY A 596 -0.94 -7.00 2.42
CA GLY A 596 -1.22 -8.37 1.96
C GLY A 596 -0.16 -8.87 0.98
N SER A 597 -0.58 -9.58 -0.07
CA SER A 597 0.35 -10.18 -1.03
C SER A 597 0.99 -9.11 -1.94
N PRO A 598 2.32 -8.95 -1.99
CA PRO A 598 2.97 -7.92 -2.81
C PRO A 598 2.99 -8.26 -4.30
N TRP A 599 2.73 -9.54 -4.64
CA TRP A 599 3.10 -10.16 -5.92
C TRP A 599 1.92 -10.37 -6.84
#